data_AF-A0AAE7EEE5-F1
#
_entry.id   AF-A0AAE7EEE5-F1
#
_cell.length_a   1.000
_cell.length_b   1.000
_cell.length_c   1.000
_cell.angle_alpha   90.00
_cell.angle_beta   90.00
_cell.angle_gamma   90.00
#
_symmetry.space_group_name_H-M   'P 1'
#
loop_
_entity.id
_entity.type
_entity.pdbx_description
1 polymer ?
#
loop_
_entity_poly.entity_id
_entity_poly.type
_entity_poly.pdbx_seq_one_letter_code
_entity_poly.pdbx_strand_id
1 'polypeptide(L)' 'MEEMVVLERIELIARLGVCYESQPKDKDIALIWISELAGEVKNCTLLNESIEARLPTQSS' A
#
# COMPACT_ATOMS: atom_id res chain seq x y z
N MET A 1 -0.14 7.27 -9.82
CA MET A 1 -0.85 6.16 -10.52
C MET A 1 -0.45 4.81 -9.94
N GLU A 2 0.85 4.55 -9.69
CA GLU A 2 1.31 3.30 -9.05
C GLU A 2 0.70 3.04 -7.66
N GLU A 3 0.55 4.06 -6.83
CA GLU A 3 -0.07 3.92 -5.49
C GLU A 3 -1.50 3.34 -5.56
N MET A 4 -2.30 3.78 -6.53
CA MET A 4 -3.66 3.26 -6.75
C MET A 4 -3.65 1.78 -7.12
N VAL A 5 -2.68 1.34 -7.93
CA VAL A 5 -2.52 -0.07 -8.32
C VAL A 5 -2.15 -0.93 -7.10
N VAL A 6 -1.32 -0.42 -6.19
CA VAL A 6 -0.96 -1.14 -4.96
C VAL A 6 -2.17 -1.25 -4.02
N LEU A 7 -2.98 -0.19 -3.91
CA LEU A 7 -4.21 -0.21 -3.11
C LEU A 7 -5.25 -1.21 -3.64
N GLU A 8 -5.47 -1.26 -4.96
CA GLU A 8 -6.35 -2.25 -5.60
C GLU A 8 -5.86 -3.69 -5.35
N ARG A 9 -4.54 -3.90 -5.39
CA ARG A 9 -3.93 -5.20 -5.08
C ARG A 9 -4.12 -5.58 -3.60
N ILE A 10 -3.99 -4.63 -2.67
CA ILE A 10 -4.29 -4.83 -1.25
C ILE A 10 -5.76 -5.21 -1.05
N GLU A 11 -6.69 -4.50 -1.71
CA GLU A 11 -8.13 -4.81 -1.64
C GLU A 11 -8.43 -6.23 -2.11
N LEU A 12 -7.86 -6.63 -3.25
CA LEU A 12 -8.05 -7.97 -3.80
C LEU A 12 -7.52 -9.05 -2.84
N ILE A 13 -6.32 -8.88 -2.28
CA ILE A 13 -5.73 -9.83 -1.33
C ILE A 13 -6.59 -9.92 -0.06
N ALA A 14 -7.07 -8.80 0.47
CA ALA A 14 -7.93 -8.78 1.64
C ALA A 14 -9.21 -9.58 1.40
N ARG A 15 -9.83 -9.44 0.22
CA ARG A 15 -11.04 -10.20 -0.16
C ARG A 15 -10.78 -11.69 -0.29
N LEU A 16 -9.62 -12.09 -0.82
CA LEU A 16 -9.24 -13.49 -0.95
C LEU A 16 -8.95 -14.13 0.41
N GLY A 17 -8.25 -13.41 1.31
CA GLY A 17 -7.87 -13.89 2.64
C GLY A 17 -9.02 -13.99 3.66
N VAL A 18 -10.21 -13.47 3.33
CA VAL A 18 -11.44 -13.61 4.13
C VAL A 18 -12.51 -14.47 3.45
N CYS A 19 -12.17 -15.12 2.33
CA CYS A 19 -13.09 -16.02 1.65
C CYS A 19 -13.51 -17.16 2.59
N TYR A 20 -14.79 -17.57 2.56
CA TYR A 20 -15.32 -18.62 3.46
C TYR A 20 -14.61 -19.98 3.31
N GLU A 21 -14.03 -20.24 2.13
CA GLU A 21 -13.24 -21.45 1.84
C GLU A 21 -11.75 -21.34 2.23
N SER A 22 -11.31 -20.17 2.70
CA SER A 22 -9.91 -19.94 3.05
C SER A 22 -9.54 -20.60 4.38
N GLN A 23 -8.39 -21.26 4.40
CA GLN A 23 -7.84 -21.83 5.63
C GLN A 23 -7.30 -20.71 6.53
N PRO A 24 -7.20 -20.91 7.85
CA PRO A 24 -6.60 -19.92 8.75
C PRO A 24 -5.21 -19.44 8.31
N LYS A 25 -4.42 -20.34 7.70
CA LYS A 25 -3.10 -20.05 7.14
C LYS A 25 -3.15 -19.10 5.94
N ASP A 26 -4.21 -19.14 5.13
CA ASP A 26 -4.36 -18.26 3.96
C ASP A 26 -4.58 -16.81 4.41
N LYS A 27 -5.29 -16.63 5.53
CA LYS A 27 -5.44 -15.32 6.16
C LYS A 27 -4.09 -14.77 6.68
N ASP A 28 -3.27 -15.62 7.29
CA ASP A 28 -1.93 -15.20 7.76
C ASP A 28 -1.02 -14.80 6.58
N ILE A 29 -1.05 -15.57 5.49
CA ILE A 29 -0.30 -15.25 4.26
C ILE A 29 -0.80 -13.95 3.65
N ALA A 30 -2.13 -13.74 3.58
CA ALA A 30 -2.71 -12.51 3.08
C ALA A 30 -2.29 -11.30 3.92
N LEU A 31 -2.26 -11.43 5.25
CA LEU A 31 -1.82 -10.37 6.16
C LEU A 31 -0.33 -10.01 5.98
N ILE A 32 0.53 -10.99 5.74
CA ILE A 32 1.95 -10.76 5.44
C ILE A 32 2.09 -9.95 4.15
N TRP A 33 1.46 -10.39 3.06
CA TRP A 33 1.53 -9.68 1.78
C TRP A 33 0.92 -8.28 1.82
N ILE A 34 -0.19 -8.09 2.54
CA ILE A 34 -0.78 -6.76 2.75
C ILE A 34 0.19 -5.86 3.52
N SER A 35 0.88 -6.38 4.53
CA SER A 35 1.83 -5.61 5.34
C SER A 35 3.05 -5.15 4.52
N GLU A 36 3.56 -6.02 3.65
CA GLU A 36 4.64 -5.70 2.70
C GLU A 36 4.20 -4.58 1.74
N LEU A 37 3.03 -4.74 1.12
CA LEU A 37 2.48 -3.76 0.17
C LEU A 37 2.14 -2.42 0.82
N ALA A 38 1.62 -2.41 2.04
CA ALA A 38 1.34 -1.18 2.77
C ALA A 38 2.64 -0.42 3.12
N GLY A 39 3.75 -1.14 3.30
CA GLY A 39 5.09 -0.55 3.45
C GLY A 39 5.56 0.16 2.18
N GLU A 40 5.29 -0.41 1.00
CA GLU A 40 5.61 0.21 -0.30
C GLU A 40 4.84 1.52 -0.49
N VAL A 41 3.54 1.55 -0.17
CA VAL A 41 2.71 2.77 -0.23
C VAL A 41 3.27 3.86 0.69
N LYS A 42 3.59 3.53 1.94
CA LYS A 42 4.18 4.50 2.89
C LYS A 42 5.49 5.09 2.38
N ASN A 43 6.32 4.28 1.75
CA ASN A 43 7.60 4.75 1.22
C ASN A 43 7.39 5.72 0.04
N CYS A 44 6.40 5.46 -0.82
CA CYS A 44 6.00 6.38 -1.88
C CYS A 44 5.44 7.70 -1.35
N THR A 45 4.55 7.67 -0.34
CA THR A 45 3.98 8.88 0.26
C THR A 45 5.07 9.74 0.93
N LEU A 46 5.96 9.14 1.72
CA LEU A 46 7.04 9.87 2.41
C LEU A 46 8.09 10.46 1.45
N LEU A 47 8.39 9.78 0.34
CA LEU A 47 9.25 10.33 -0.71
C LEU A 47 8.60 11.53 -1.39
N ASN A 48 7.28 11.50 -1.60
CA ASN A 48 6.56 12.61 -2.22
C ASN A 48 6.52 13.85 -1.31
N GLU A 49 6.29 13.67 0.00
CA GLU A 49 6.36 14.75 0.99
C GLU A 49 7.76 15.36 1.09
N SER A 50 8.82 14.53 0.97
CA SER A 50 10.21 15.00 0.95
C SER A 50 10.57 15.79 -0.32
N ILE A 51 9.88 15.54 -1.43
CA ILE A 51 10.05 16.28 -2.69
C ILE A 51 9.32 17.63 -2.62
N GLU A 52 8.09 17.69 -2.10
CA GLU A 52 7.39 18.96 -1.89
C GLU A 52 8.11 19.88 -0.91
N ALA A 53 8.69 19.35 0.18
CA ALA A 53 9.47 20.12 1.14
C ALA A 53 10.75 20.76 0.54
N ARG A 54 11.15 20.40 -0.68
CA ARG A 54 12.34 20.93 -1.38
C ARG A 54 12.04 21.96 -2.47
N LEU A 55 10.77 22.24 -2.78
CA LEU A 55 10.43 23.31 -3.72
C LEU A 55 10.53 24.66 -2.98
N PRO A 56 11.46 25.57 -3.35
CA PRO A 56 11.44 26.92 -2.81
C PRO A 56 10.17 27.59 -3.32
N THR A 57 9.35 28.10 -2.41
CA THR A 57 8.27 29.03 -2.74
C THR A 57 8.89 30.23 -3.45
N GLN A 58 8.87 30.23 -4.78
CA GLN A 58 9.18 31.41 -5.57
C GLN A 58 8.00 32.37 -5.47
N SER A 59 8.01 33.18 -4.42
CA SER A 59 7.16 34.36 -4.31
C SER A 59 7.76 35.44 -5.22
N SER A 60 7.05 35.81 -6.28
CA SER A 60 7.32 37.00 -7.12
C SER A 60 6.93 38.29 -6.42
#